data_AF-A0AAW8HFE1-F1
#
_entry.id   AF-A0AAW8HFE1-F1
#
_cell.length_a   1.000
_cell.length_b   1.000
_cell.length_c   1.000
_cell.angle_alpha   90.00
_cell.angle_beta   90.00
_cell.angle_gamma   90.00
#
_symmetry.space_group_name_H-M   'P 1'
#
loop_
_entity.id
_entity.type
_entity.pdbx_description
1 polymer ?
#
loop_
_entity_poly.entity_id
_entity_poly.type
_entity_poly.pdbx_seq_one_letter_code
_entity_poly.pdbx_strand_id
1 'polypeptide(L)'
;MAIFITLRCGGRGEGRSEFGKYRCWSDDNDDPYVLAGDTKKDAYLSLEDLFTDAKSAGWKRINGEWMCPSCIAFNAENKKA
;
A
#
# COMPACT_ATOMS: atom_id res chain seq x y z
N MET A 1 14.41 11.33 -17.34
CA MET A 1 14.43 10.01 -16.68
C MET A 1 13.18 9.90 -15.81
N ALA A 2 12.67 8.70 -15.53
CA ALA A 2 11.47 8.54 -14.71
C ALA A 2 11.80 7.74 -13.44
N ILE A 3 11.22 8.13 -12.31
CA ILE A 3 11.37 7.47 -11.01
C ILE A 3 10.08 6.70 -10.75
N PHE A 4 10.18 5.39 -10.59
CA PHE A 4 9.05 4.57 -10.14
C PHE A 4 8.98 4.60 -8.62
N ILE A 5 7.84 5.04 -8.07
CA ILE A 5 7.60 5.13 -6.64
C ILE A 5 6.38 4.27 -6.32
N THR A 6 6.50 3.39 -5.33
CA THR A 6 5.43 2.49 -4.86
C THR A 6 5.19 2.66 -3.37
N LEU A 7 3.93 2.58 -2.94
CA LEU A 7 3.55 2.50 -1.53
C LEU A 7 3.39 1.04 -1.10
N ARG A 8 4.35 0.52 -0.33
CA ARG A 8 4.29 -0.87 0.18
C ARG A 8 3.53 -0.96 1.50
N CYS A 9 2.74 -2.02 1.65
CA CYS A 9 2.01 -2.36 2.87
C CYS A 9 2.98 -2.74 4.00
N GLY A 10 2.72 -2.24 5.21
CA GLY A 10 3.49 -2.59 6.43
C GLY A 10 3.41 -4.08 6.78
N GLY A 11 2.22 -4.66 6.73
CA GLY A 11 1.99 -6.11 6.92
C GLY A 11 2.37 -7.00 5.73
N ARG A 12 3.23 -6.52 4.82
CA ARG A 12 3.76 -7.31 3.70
C ARG A 12 4.69 -8.40 4.23
N GLY A 13 4.62 -9.60 3.66
CA GLY A 13 5.51 -10.71 4.06
C GLY A 13 5.12 -11.40 5.37
N GLU A 14 3.95 -11.12 5.94
CA GLU A 14 3.43 -11.82 7.14
C GLU A 14 3.01 -13.29 6.87
N GLY A 15 3.40 -13.87 5.72
CA GLY A 15 3.23 -15.31 5.45
C GLY A 15 1.79 -15.76 5.24
N ARG A 16 0.94 -14.88 4.69
CA ARG A 16 -0.47 -15.23 4.43
C ARG A 16 -0.57 -16.23 3.29
N SER A 17 -1.50 -17.17 3.41
CA SER A 17 -1.73 -18.19 2.37
C SER A 17 -2.05 -17.53 1.03
N GLU A 18 -1.43 -18.05 -0.04
CA GLU A 18 -1.71 -17.63 -1.43
C GLU A 18 -3.16 -17.90 -1.87
N PHE A 19 -3.88 -18.75 -1.13
CA PHE A 19 -5.29 -19.07 -1.37
C PHE A 19 -6.22 -18.43 -0.32
N GLY A 20 -5.66 -17.57 0.55
CA GLY A 20 -6.40 -16.91 1.61
C GLY A 20 -7.24 -15.74 1.10
N LYS A 21 -8.42 -15.57 1.69
CA LYS A 21 -9.35 -14.44 1.41
C LYS A 21 -8.71 -13.05 1.56
N TYR A 22 -7.67 -12.93 2.38
CA TYR A 22 -7.05 -11.65 2.73
C TYR A 22 -5.57 -11.55 2.31
N ARG A 23 -5.27 -11.89 1.06
CA ARG A 23 -3.94 -11.69 0.48
C ARG A 23 -3.52 -10.22 0.51
N CYS A 24 -2.29 -9.96 0.93
CA CYS A 24 -1.75 -8.61 0.94
C CYS A 24 -1.52 -8.11 -0.48
N TRP A 25 -2.00 -6.92 -0.80
CA TRP A 25 -1.84 -6.34 -2.14
C TRP A 25 -0.37 -6.16 -2.52
N SER A 26 0.49 -5.80 -1.56
CA SER A 26 1.93 -5.67 -1.82
C SER A 26 2.69 -6.99 -1.92
N ASP A 27 2.10 -8.12 -1.50
CA ASP A 27 2.66 -9.44 -1.83
C ASP A 27 2.36 -9.78 -3.30
N ASP A 28 1.22 -9.29 -3.82
CA ASP A 28 0.78 -9.48 -5.21
C ASP A 28 1.29 -8.38 -6.18
N ASN A 29 2.11 -7.43 -5.71
CA ASN A 29 2.51 -6.21 -6.44
C ASN A 29 1.34 -5.37 -6.95
N ASP A 30 0.19 -5.44 -6.28
CA ASP A 30 -1.00 -4.62 -6.53
C ASP A 30 -1.02 -3.37 -5.62
N ASP A 31 0.17 -2.84 -5.32
CA ASP A 31 0.31 -1.60 -4.55
C ASP A 31 0.12 -0.35 -5.43
N PRO A 32 -0.39 0.75 -4.85
CA PRO A 32 -0.39 2.04 -5.52
C PRO A 32 1.03 2.42 -5.94
N TYR A 33 1.16 2.91 -7.17
CA TYR A 33 2.42 3.38 -7.72
C TYR A 33 2.22 4.63 -8.58
N VAL A 34 3.31 5.38 -8.76
CA VAL A 34 3.38 6.53 -9.66
C VAL A 34 4.72 6.54 -10.41
N LEU A 35 4.72 7.15 -11.58
CA LEU A 35 5.92 7.44 -12.36
C LEU A 35 6.20 8.94 -12.28
N ALA A 36 7.20 9.32 -11.48
CA ALA A 36 7.60 10.71 -11.30
C ALA A 36 8.66 11.13 -12.31
N GLY A 37 8.72 12.43 -12.61
CA GLY A 37 9.85 13.05 -13.30
C GLY A 37 11.15 12.97 -12.48
N ASP A 38 12.28 13.30 -13.11
CA ASP A 38 13.61 13.24 -12.48
C ASP A 38 13.99 14.51 -11.70
N THR A 39 13.04 15.41 -11.46
CA THR A 39 13.24 16.57 -10.60
C THR A 39 12.69 16.32 -9.19
N LYS A 40 13.30 16.97 -8.19
CA LYS A 40 12.79 16.93 -6.80
C LYS A 40 11.34 17.41 -6.70
N LYS A 41 10.96 18.39 -7.52
CA LYS A 41 9.62 18.96 -7.56
C LYS A 41 8.62 17.92 -8.07
N ASP A 42 8.94 17.24 -9.16
CA ASP A 42 8.05 16.24 -9.75
C ASP A 42 7.90 15.02 -8.83
N ALA A 43 8.99 14.58 -8.19
CA ALA A 43 8.94 13.53 -7.18
C ALA A 43 8.02 13.91 -5.99
N TYR A 44 8.10 15.16 -5.52
CA TYR A 44 7.24 15.64 -4.43
C TYR A 44 5.75 15.67 -4.83
N LEU A 45 5.42 16.23 -5.99
CA LEU A 45 4.03 16.27 -6.47
C LEU A 45 3.46 14.87 -6.70
N SER A 46 4.26 13.98 -7.28
CA SER A 46 3.85 12.59 -7.52
C SER A 46 3.58 11.82 -6.21
N LEU A 47 4.28 12.15 -5.13
CA LEU A 47 3.99 11.58 -3.81
C LEU A 47 2.62 12.00 -3.28
N GLU A 48 2.19 13.25 -3.53
CA GLU A 48 0.85 13.71 -3.15
C GLU A 48 -0.24 12.93 -3.89
N ASP A 49 -0.06 12.72 -5.20
CA ASP A 49 -0.95 11.89 -6.02
C ASP A 49 -1.00 10.46 -5.49
N LEU A 50 0.17 9.84 -5.28
CA LEU A 50 0.29 8.48 -4.76
C LEU A 50 -0.48 8.29 -3.45
N PHE A 51 -0.34 9.21 -2.49
CA PHE A 51 -1.03 9.11 -1.21
C PHE A 51 -2.52 9.45 -1.31
N THR A 52 -2.93 10.25 -2.28
CA THR A 52 -4.34 10.54 -2.54
C THR A 52 -5.04 9.30 -3.10
N ASP A 53 -4.41 8.65 -4.07
CA ASP A 53 -4.89 7.39 -4.66
C ASP A 53 -4.88 6.24 -3.66
N ALA A 54 -3.84 6.13 -2.84
CA ALA A 54 -3.80 5.12 -1.78
C ALA A 54 -4.98 5.29 -0.80
N LYS A 55 -5.24 6.52 -0.35
CA LYS A 55 -6.37 6.81 0.57
C LYS A 55 -7.72 6.53 -0.10
N SER A 56 -7.91 6.90 -1.36
CA SER A 56 -9.15 6.66 -2.10
C SER A 56 -9.39 5.16 -2.31
N ALA A 57 -8.33 4.38 -2.52
CA ALA A 57 -8.35 2.92 -2.58
C ALA A 57 -8.55 2.24 -1.21
N GLY A 58 -8.61 3.00 -0.11
CA GLY A 58 -8.91 2.52 1.22
C GLY A 58 -7.70 2.18 2.09
N TRP A 59 -6.49 2.52 1.66
CA TRP A 59 -5.30 2.40 2.50
C TRP A 59 -5.40 3.31 3.72
N LYS A 60 -4.90 2.84 4.86
CA LYS A 60 -4.92 3.60 6.11
C LYS A 60 -3.58 3.52 6.82
N ARG A 61 -3.27 4.58 7.56
CA ARG A 61 -2.12 4.61 8.45
C ARG A 61 -2.49 3.99 9.80
N ILE A 62 -1.86 2.88 10.16
CA ILE A 62 -2.12 2.11 11.39
C ILE A 62 -0.76 1.88 12.06
N ASN A 63 -0.65 2.26 13.33
CA ASN A 63 0.60 2.15 14.11
C ASN A 63 1.83 2.76 13.41
N GLY A 64 1.63 3.84 12.64
CA GLY A 64 2.70 4.54 11.91
C GLY A 64 2.94 4.04 10.48
N GLU A 65 2.46 2.84 10.14
CA GLU A 65 2.65 2.20 8.84
C GLU A 65 1.42 2.33 7.93
N TRP A 66 1.62 2.29 6.62
CA TRP A 66 0.53 2.23 5.66
C TRP A 66 0.10 0.78 5.42
N MET A 67 -1.20 0.52 5.59
CA MET A 67 -1.77 -0.82 5.47
C MET A 67 -2.77 -0.86 4.32
N CYS A 68 -2.67 -1.88 3.47
CA CYS A 68 -3.64 -2.11 2.41
C CYS A 68 -4.99 -2.59 2.98
N PRO A 69 -6.11 -2.36 2.27
CA PRO A 69 -7.45 -2.76 2.73
C PRO A 69 -7.57 -4.24 3.10
N SER A 70 -6.88 -5.12 2.36
CA SER A 70 -6.90 -6.55 2.65
C SER A 70 -6.24 -6.89 3.98
N CYS A 71 -5.09 -6.27 4.30
CA CYS A 71 -4.45 -6.40 5.61
C CYS A 71 -5.27 -5.80 6.75
N ILE A 72 -5.98 -4.71 6.49
CA ILE A 72 -6.89 -4.12 7.47
C ILE A 72 -8.03 -5.08 7.78
N ALA A 73 -8.64 -5.68 6.76
CA ALA A 73 -9.73 -6.64 6.93
C ALA A 73 -9.28 -7.90 7.68
N PHE A 74 -8.12 -8.47 7.33
CA PHE A 74 -7.52 -9.60 8.04
C PHE A 74 -7.34 -9.31 9.53
N ASN A 75 -6.73 -8.17 9.85
CA ASN A 75 -6.47 -7.78 11.24
C ASN A 75 -7.77 -7.53 12.02
N ALA A 76 -8.80 -7.01 11.36
CA ALA A 76 -10.11 -6.80 11.97
C ALA A 76 -10.84 -8.11 12.27
N GLU A 77 -10.66 -9.15 11.44
CA GLU A 77 -11.25 -10.47 11.66
C GLU A 77 -10.51 -11.24 12.76
N ASN A 78 -9.17 -11.28 12.72
CA ASN A 78 -8.39 -11.98 13.75
C ASN A 78 -8.51 -11.37 15.15
N LYS A 79 -8.79 -10.07 15.26
CA LYS A 79 -9.06 -9.42 16.56
C LYS A 79 -10.44 -9.74 17.15
N LYS A 80 -11.36 -10.30 16.36
CA LYS A 80 -12.69 -10.73 16.81
C LYS A 80 -12.72 -12.18 17.28
N ALA A 81 -11.71 -12.97 16.92
CA ALA A 81 -11.48 -14.33 17.40
C ALA A 81 -10.75 -14.30 18.75
#